data_AF-A0A4Q3V7M7-F1
#
_entry.id   AF-A0A4Q3V7M7-F1
#
_cell.length_a   1.000
_cell.length_b   1.000
_cell.length_c   1.000
_cell.angle_alpha   90.00
_cell.angle_beta   90.00
_cell.angle_gamma   90.00
#
_symmetry.space_group_name_H-M   'P 1'
#
loop_
_entity.id
_entity.type
_entity.pdbx_description
1 polymer ?
#
loop_
_entity_poly.entity_id
_entity_poly.type
_entity_poly.pdbx_seq_one_letter_code
_entity_poly.pdbx_strand_id
1 'polypeptide(L)'
;MESKEKQYILLKWGLTLKRIVERNKTLVLDKKAQGIKDKNILNSFGRLEAASGIPKATLVNISLGRKNAATTTWMAILDALDMTLADFAKVFDSIRDSEVQHYREELDKARKERVKAKTTRRKKPTGN
;
A
#
# COMPACT_ATOMS: atom_id res chain seq x y z
N MET A 1 -22.74 2.62 6.97
CA MET A 1 -22.27 1.66 5.94
C MET A 1 -21.52 2.51 4.91
N GLU A 2 -20.22 2.31 4.74
CA GLU A 2 -19.46 3.08 3.74
C GLU A 2 -20.00 2.70 2.34
N SER A 3 -20.35 3.67 1.49
CA SER A 3 -20.95 3.37 0.19
C SER A 3 -19.97 2.54 -0.67
N LYS A 4 -20.48 1.65 -1.52
CA LYS A 4 -19.66 0.84 -2.43
C LYS A 4 -18.71 1.71 -3.27
N GLU A 5 -19.18 2.88 -3.67
CA GLU A 5 -18.41 3.90 -4.39
C GLU A 5 -17.27 4.46 -3.57
N LYS A 6 -17.53 4.84 -2.31
CA LYS A 6 -16.47 5.32 -1.41
C LYS A 6 -15.41 4.26 -1.19
N GLN A 7 -15.82 3.00 -1.01
CA GLN A 7 -14.87 1.90 -0.87
C GLN A 7 -14.05 1.68 -2.13
N TYR A 8 -14.66 1.77 -3.32
CA TYR A 8 -13.96 1.69 -4.60
C TYR A 8 -12.88 2.79 -4.70
N ILE A 9 -13.22 4.03 -4.35
CA ILE A 9 -12.27 5.16 -4.36
C ILE A 9 -11.11 4.87 -3.39
N LEU A 10 -11.40 4.47 -2.15
CA LEU A 10 -10.36 4.15 -1.17
C LEU A 10 -9.42 3.03 -1.64
N LEU A 11 -9.96 2.00 -2.30
CA LEU A 11 -9.16 0.92 -2.88
C LEU A 11 -8.27 1.43 -4.02
N LYS A 12 -8.80 2.29 -4.91
CA LYS A 12 -8.02 2.85 -6.02
C LYS A 12 -6.90 3.76 -5.53
N TRP A 13 -7.16 4.61 -4.53
CA TRP A 13 -6.12 5.41 -3.85
C TRP A 13 -5.06 4.52 -3.18
N GLY A 14 -5.50 3.49 -2.45
CA GLY A 14 -4.60 2.55 -1.80
C GLY A 14 -3.72 1.77 -2.78
N LEU A 15 -4.31 1.31 -3.89
CA LEU A 15 -3.62 0.64 -4.99
C LEU A 15 -2.61 1.55 -5.68
N THR A 16 -2.95 2.84 -5.86
CA THR A 16 -2.04 3.84 -6.42
C THR A 16 -0.77 3.96 -5.56
N LEU A 17 -0.94 4.16 -4.26
CA LEU A 17 0.19 4.22 -3.32
C LEU A 17 1.01 2.92 -3.32
N LYS A 18 0.34 1.76 -3.33
CA LYS A 18 1.00 0.44 -3.43
C LYS A 18 1.87 0.36 -4.69
N ARG A 19 1.33 0.74 -5.85
CA ARG A 19 2.01 0.67 -7.15
C ARG A 19 3.24 1.58 -7.20
N ILE A 20 3.16 2.78 -6.64
CA ILE A 20 4.32 3.70 -6.53
C ILE A 20 5.44 3.04 -5.71
N VAL A 21 5.11 2.51 -4.53
CA VAL A 21 6.10 1.85 -3.66
C VAL A 21 6.68 0.60 -4.31
N GLU A 22 5.89 -0.17 -5.05
CA GLU A 22 6.35 -1.35 -5.81
C GLU A 22 7.27 -0.97 -6.96
N ARG A 23 6.95 0.07 -7.74
CA ARG A 23 7.85 0.62 -8.76
C ARG A 23 9.19 1.04 -8.18
N ASN A 24 9.18 1.69 -7.02
CA ASN A 24 10.39 2.08 -6.30
C ASN A 24 11.22 0.87 -5.85
N LYS A 25 10.59 -0.26 -5.51
CA LYS A 25 11.30 -1.51 -5.22
C LYS A 25 12.02 -2.03 -6.46
N THR A 26 11.35 -2.07 -7.61
CA THR A 26 11.96 -2.49 -8.88
C THR A 26 13.15 -1.60 -9.22
N LEU A 27 13.00 -0.27 -9.12
CA LEU A 27 14.08 0.68 -9.36
C LEU A 27 15.31 0.43 -8.46
N VAL A 28 15.10 0.11 -7.18
CA VAL A 28 16.21 -0.24 -6.27
C VAL A 28 16.90 -1.54 -6.69
N LEU A 29 16.15 -2.54 -7.15
CA LEU A 29 16.71 -3.81 -7.62
C LEU A 29 17.55 -3.59 -8.89
N ASP A 30 17.06 -2.78 -9.82
CA ASP A 30 17.75 -2.45 -11.07
C ASP A 30 19.05 -1.69 -10.80
N LYS A 31 19.01 -0.64 -9.95
CA LYS A 31 20.22 0.10 -9.54
C LYS A 31 21.22 -0.82 -8.84
N LYS A 32 20.74 -1.73 -7.98
CA LYS A 32 21.61 -2.70 -7.30
C LYS A 32 22.29 -3.65 -8.30
N ALA A 33 21.60 -4.08 -9.35
CA ALA A 33 22.19 -4.90 -10.42
C ALA A 33 23.31 -4.15 -11.17
N GLN A 34 23.23 -2.82 -11.23
CA GLN A 34 24.26 -1.93 -11.78
C GLN A 34 25.36 -1.56 -10.75
N GLY A 35 25.36 -2.15 -9.55
CA GLY A 35 26.31 -1.82 -8.48
C GLY A 35 26.01 -0.52 -7.72
N ILE A 36 24.90 0.17 -8.02
CA ILE A 36 24.52 1.43 -7.40
C ILE A 36 23.62 1.15 -6.19
N LYS A 37 24.06 1.55 -5.00
CA LYS A 37 23.26 1.46 -3.77
C LYS A 37 22.64 2.81 -3.43
N ASP A 38 21.45 3.05 -3.96
CA ASP A 38 20.68 4.25 -3.64
C ASP A 38 19.78 4.03 -2.41
N LYS A 39 20.13 4.67 -1.30
CA LYS A 39 19.39 4.57 -0.03
C LYS A 39 18.18 5.52 0.02
N ASN A 40 18.11 6.51 -0.86
CA ASN A 40 17.11 7.56 -0.81
C ASN A 40 15.78 7.12 -1.44
N ILE A 41 15.78 6.04 -2.22
CA ILE A 41 14.54 5.52 -2.82
C ILE A 41 13.62 4.93 -1.74
N LEU A 42 12.42 5.49 -1.63
CA LEU A 42 11.37 5.04 -0.73
C LEU A 42 10.63 3.82 -1.29
N ASN A 43 11.18 2.64 -1.00
CA ASN A 43 10.70 1.36 -1.52
C ASN A 43 9.94 0.51 -0.48
N SER A 44 9.61 1.06 0.68
CA SER A 44 8.81 0.37 1.70
C SER A 44 8.06 1.36 2.59
N PHE A 45 6.96 0.92 3.20
CA PHE A 45 6.22 1.76 4.15
C PHE A 45 7.00 2.13 5.40
N GLY A 46 8.03 1.35 5.78
CA GLY A 46 8.92 1.75 6.88
C GLY A 46 9.84 2.91 6.51
N ARG A 47 10.35 2.94 5.27
CA ARG A 47 11.09 4.10 4.76
C ARG A 47 10.20 5.32 4.56
N LEU A 48 8.98 5.09 4.06
CA LEU A 48 8.01 6.16 3.88
C LEU A 48 7.56 6.76 5.23
N GLU A 49 7.41 5.95 6.28
CA GLU A 49 7.19 6.45 7.65
C GLU A 49 8.34 7.34 8.11
N ALA A 50 9.59 6.91 7.93
CA ALA A 50 10.76 7.69 8.31
C ALA A 50 10.85 9.05 7.57
N ALA A 51 10.39 9.11 6.33
CA ALA A 51 10.43 10.33 5.51
C ALA A 51 9.21 11.25 5.71
N SER A 52 8.00 10.68 5.84
CA SER A 52 6.74 11.45 5.91
C SER A 52 6.26 11.75 7.33
N GLY A 53 6.82 11.07 8.34
CA GLY A 53 6.30 11.10 9.71
C GLY A 53 4.96 10.38 9.91
N ILE A 54 4.38 9.79 8.85
CA ILE A 54 3.11 9.06 8.94
C ILE A 54 3.36 7.64 9.43
N PRO A 55 2.70 7.19 10.51
CA PRO A 55 2.94 5.84 11.04
C PRO A 55 2.73 4.76 9.98
N LYS A 56 3.62 3.76 9.93
CA LYS A 56 3.57 2.65 8.98
C LYS A 56 2.22 1.92 9.01
N ALA A 57 1.63 1.76 10.20
CA ALA A 57 0.31 1.16 10.34
C ALA A 57 -0.78 1.99 9.63
N THR A 58 -0.68 3.33 9.67
CA THR A 58 -1.55 4.24 8.91
C THR A 58 -1.32 4.09 7.42
N LEU A 59 -0.07 4.11 6.95
CA LEU A 59 0.28 3.92 5.53
C LEU A 59 -0.24 2.58 4.99
N VAL A 60 -0.09 1.51 5.77
CA VAL A 60 -0.63 0.19 5.42
C VAL A 60 -2.16 0.23 5.34
N ASN A 61 -2.85 0.83 6.30
CA ASN A 61 -4.32 0.92 6.27
C ASN A 61 -4.84 1.78 5.10
N ILE A 62 -4.11 2.83 4.72
CA ILE A 62 -4.38 3.62 3.51
C ILE A 62 -4.19 2.73 2.27
N SER A 63 -3.05 2.03 2.16
CA SER A 63 -2.78 1.17 1.00
C SER A 63 -3.83 0.06 0.82
N LEU A 64 -4.40 -0.43 1.93
CA LEU A 64 -5.42 -1.47 1.94
C LEU A 64 -6.84 -0.92 1.70
N GLY A 65 -7.00 0.39 1.47
CA GLY A 65 -8.30 1.03 1.30
C GLY A 65 -9.19 0.95 2.56
N ARG A 66 -8.59 0.87 3.76
CA ARG A 66 -9.31 0.76 5.04
C ARG A 66 -9.41 2.07 5.80
N LYS A 67 -8.66 3.08 5.38
CA LYS A 67 -8.61 4.38 6.03
C LYS A 67 -8.72 5.47 4.98
N ASN A 68 -9.72 6.33 5.15
CA ASN A 68 -9.78 7.60 4.43
C ASN A 68 -8.77 8.56 5.08
N ALA A 69 -7.68 8.86 4.38
CA ALA A 69 -6.68 9.79 4.88
C ALA A 69 -7.11 11.24 4.62
N ALA A 70 -6.80 12.13 5.55
CA ALA A 70 -6.99 13.56 5.32
C ALA A 70 -6.06 14.07 4.23
N THR A 71 -6.43 15.16 3.56
CA THR A 71 -5.60 15.78 2.50
C THR A 71 -4.21 16.12 3.01
N THR A 72 -4.06 16.60 4.24
CA THR A 72 -2.76 16.88 4.87
C THR A 72 -1.87 15.64 4.98
N THR A 73 -2.47 14.47 5.26
CA THR A 73 -1.75 13.18 5.26
C THR A 73 -1.29 12.83 3.85
N TRP A 74 -2.12 13.03 2.84
CA TRP A 74 -1.72 12.82 1.45
C TRP A 74 -0.59 13.76 1.02
N MET A 75 -0.66 15.05 1.38
CA MET A 75 0.41 15.99 1.07
C MET A 75 1.74 15.56 1.70
N ALA A 76 1.75 15.15 2.97
CA ALA A 76 2.97 14.64 3.62
C ALA A 76 3.53 13.36 2.97
N ILE A 77 2.65 12.46 2.49
CA ILE A 77 3.06 11.26 1.75
C ILE A 77 3.69 11.63 0.40
N LEU A 78 3.07 12.54 -0.33
CA LEU A 78 3.50 12.96 -1.66
C LEU A 78 4.82 13.76 -1.62
N ASP A 79 4.93 14.67 -0.67
CA ASP A 79 6.16 15.44 -0.40
C ASP A 79 7.34 14.50 -0.08
N ALA A 80 7.12 13.51 0.79
CA ALA A 80 8.15 12.49 1.08
C ALA A 80 8.56 11.68 -0.16
N LEU A 81 7.64 11.45 -1.11
CA LEU A 81 7.89 10.73 -2.35
C LEU A 81 8.52 11.61 -3.43
N ASP A 82 8.72 12.92 -3.18
CA ASP A 82 9.11 13.92 -4.18
C ASP A 82 8.15 13.90 -5.38
N MET A 83 6.85 13.84 -5.09
CA MET A 83 5.78 13.76 -6.09
C MET A 83 4.77 14.89 -5.90
N THR A 84 4.30 15.45 -7.02
CA THR A 84 3.14 16.35 -6.99
C THR A 84 1.83 15.57 -6.96
N LEU A 85 0.73 16.24 -6.60
CA LEU A 85 -0.61 15.65 -6.74
C LEU A 85 -0.93 15.28 -8.19
N ALA A 86 -0.42 16.04 -9.16
CA ALA A 86 -0.60 15.74 -10.58
C ALA A 86 0.13 14.44 -10.97
N ASP A 87 1.32 14.18 -10.44
CA ASP A 87 2.05 12.94 -10.70
C ASP A 87 1.36 11.74 -10.07
N PHE A 88 0.80 11.90 -8.87
CA PHE A 88 -0.04 10.89 -8.27
C PHE A 88 -1.30 10.62 -9.11
N ALA A 89 -1.98 11.67 -9.57
CA ALA A 89 -3.18 11.57 -10.40
C ALA A 89 -2.92 10.79 -11.69
N LYS A 90 -1.78 11.01 -12.36
CA LYS A 90 -1.39 10.20 -13.54
C LYS A 90 -1.37 8.70 -13.25
N VAL A 91 -0.80 8.30 -12.11
CA VAL A 91 -0.79 6.88 -11.71
C VAL A 91 -2.19 6.40 -11.34
N PHE A 92 -2.95 7.23 -10.62
CA PHE A 92 -4.33 6.95 -10.24
C PHE A 92 -5.22 6.70 -11.47
N ASP A 93 -5.15 7.58 -12.47
CA ASP A 93 -5.94 7.50 -13.70
C ASP A 93 -5.52 6.34 -14.59
N SER A 94 -4.25 5.89 -14.50
CA SER A 94 -3.78 4.70 -15.21
C SER A 94 -4.35 3.37 -14.68
N ILE A 95 -4.92 3.37 -13.47
CA ILE A 95 -5.49 2.16 -12.87
C ILE A 95 -6.88 1.88 -13.44
N ARG A 96 -7.02 0.73 -14.12
CA ARG A 96 -8.28 0.24 -14.66
C ARG A 96 -9.17 -0.36 -13.58
N ASP A 97 -10.48 -0.35 -13.80
CA ASP A 97 -11.48 -0.92 -12.88
C ASP A 97 -11.24 -2.40 -12.59
N SER A 98 -10.83 -3.17 -13.60
CA SER A 98 -10.49 -4.59 -13.46
C SER A 98 -9.32 -4.80 -12.49
N GLU A 99 -8.37 -3.88 -12.42
CA GLU A 99 -7.24 -3.93 -11.50
C GLU A 99 -7.67 -3.62 -10.07
N VAL A 100 -8.59 -2.67 -9.88
CA VAL A 100 -9.18 -2.37 -8.56
C VAL A 100 -9.97 -3.58 -8.05
N GLN A 101 -10.74 -4.22 -8.93
CA GLN A 101 -11.51 -5.42 -8.60
C GLN A 101 -10.61 -6.61 -8.25
N HIS A 102 -9.58 -6.87 -9.06
CA HIS A 102 -8.58 -7.90 -8.76
C HIS A 102 -7.90 -7.62 -7.42
N TYR A 103 -7.49 -6.38 -7.17
CA TYR A 103 -6.86 -6.00 -5.91
C TYR A 103 -7.78 -6.25 -4.71
N ARG A 104 -9.07 -5.93 -4.82
CA ARG A 104 -10.06 -6.25 -3.79
C ARG A 104 -10.12 -7.75 -3.50
N GLU A 105 -10.15 -8.58 -4.53
CA GLU A 105 -10.19 -10.04 -4.40
C GLU A 105 -8.93 -10.59 -3.72
N GLU A 106 -7.76 -10.07 -4.06
CA GLU A 106 -6.50 -10.40 -3.38
C GLU A 106 -6.58 -10.10 -1.87
N LEU A 107 -7.09 -8.92 -1.51
CA LEU A 107 -7.24 -8.53 -0.10
C LEU A 107 -8.22 -9.42 0.66
N ASP A 108 -9.33 -9.78 0.02
CA ASP A 108 -10.34 -10.68 0.60
C ASP A 108 -9.79 -12.10 0.77
N LYS A 109 -9.05 -12.62 -0.21
CA LYS A 109 -8.36 -13.91 -0.12
C LYS A 109 -7.35 -13.92 1.01
N ALA A 110 -6.46 -12.92 1.06
CA ALA A 110 -5.46 -12.80 2.12
C ALA A 110 -6.10 -12.67 3.52
N ARG A 111 -7.24 -11.98 3.63
CA ARG A 111 -8.01 -11.91 4.87
C ARG A 111 -8.53 -13.29 5.28
N LYS A 112 -9.16 -14.04 4.36
CA LYS A 112 -9.69 -15.39 4.61
C LYS A 112 -8.58 -16.36 5.06
N GLU A 113 -7.43 -16.33 4.40
CA GLU A 113 -6.26 -17.16 4.74
C GLU A 113 -5.74 -16.87 6.15
N ARG A 114 -5.62 -15.59 6.53
CA ARG A 114 -5.21 -15.19 7.88
C ARG A 114 -6.18 -15.66 8.96
N VAL A 115 -7.49 -15.62 8.68
CA VAL A 115 -8.52 -16.13 9.60
C VAL A 115 -8.38 -17.65 9.75
N LYS A 116 -8.27 -18.39 8.65
CA LYS A 116 -8.06 -19.85 8.67
C LYS A 116 -6.81 -20.24 9.47
N ALA A 117 -5.68 -19.59 9.22
CA ALA A 117 -4.43 -19.86 9.94
C ALA A 117 -4.53 -19.65 11.46
N LYS A 118 -5.26 -18.61 11.90
CA LYS A 118 -5.51 -18.36 13.33
C LYS A 118 -6.36 -19.47 13.97
N THR A 119 -7.39 -19.93 13.27
CA THR A 119 -8.25 -21.03 13.74
C THR A 119 -7.47 -22.34 13.83
N THR A 120 -6.63 -22.66 12.85
CA THR A 120 -5.78 -23.86 12.87
C THR A 120 -4.74 -23.83 14.00
N ARG A 121 -4.10 -22.68 14.26
CA ARG A 121 -3.14 -22.52 15.37
C ARG A 121 -3.79 -22.69 16.75
N ARG A 122 -5.03 -22.23 16.93
CA ARG A 122 -5.80 -22.39 18.18
C ARG A 122 -6.25 -23.83 18.44
N LYS A 123 -6.27 -24.70 17.42
CA LYS A 123 -6.70 -26.11 17.54
C LYS A 123 -5.54 -27.10 17.75
N LYS A 124 -4.28 -26.67 17.72
CA LYS A 124 -3.16 -27.54 18.12
C LYS A 124 -3.17 -27.67 19.65
N PRO A 125 -3.36 -28.86 20.22
CA PRO A 125 -3.16 -29.06 21.66
C PRO A 125 -1.70 -28.74 21.96
N THR A 126 -1.47 -27.86 22.92
CA THR A 126 -0.19 -27.78 23.63
C THR A 126 0.01 -29.13 24.31
N GLY A 127 0.80 -30.01 23.69
CA GLY A 127 1.21 -31.26 24.32
C GLY A 127 1.94 -30.95 25.62
N ASN A 128 1.43 -31.55 26.71
CA ASN A 128 2.13 -31.69 27.98
C ASN A 128 3.32 -32.64 27.83
#